data_AF-V9H7G2-F1
#
_entry.id   AF-V9H7G2-F1
#
_cell.length_a   1.000
_cell.length_b   1.000
_cell.length_c   1.000
_cell.angle_alpha   90.00
_cell.angle_beta   90.00
_cell.angle_gamma   90.00
#
_symmetry.space_group_name_H-M   'P 1'
#
loop_
_entity.id
_entity.type
_entity.pdbx_description
1 polymer ?
#
loop_
_entity_poly.entity_id
_entity_poly.type
_entity_poly.pdbx_seq_one_letter_code
_entity_poly.pdbx_strand_id
1 'polypeptide(L)'
;MKHKAAILLMCVVTTLAQAQHNDIIDLNEDTDGELVAKQVQTYYQHPDVKHAFELSNQLIDLPVFETQSQARLNTWLWGAQIIKQHPFRTRSWCKKMKEKHQHADIAPFFQFADTSSAKRCLKSLELTESERYELSQLPDLKEPLNRELLSPSDLDVLWTTFFATGNPQAIHKLVDLVINHQANNRNQNQNLTYMAARWSLQSNMKQDAQIRKIVNDYVRSLAPSQQQFAKNSLDLS
;
A
#
# COMPACT_ATOMS: atom_id res chain seq x y z
N MET A 1 21.15 19.41 19.00
CA MET A 1 20.83 19.38 17.55
C MET A 1 21.22 18.03 16.97
N LYS A 2 20.23 17.13 16.81
CA LYS A 2 20.12 16.02 15.83
C LYS A 2 18.81 15.30 16.19
N HIS A 3 17.69 15.87 15.73
CA HIS A 3 16.38 15.22 15.70
C HIS A 3 16.00 15.17 14.23
N LYS A 4 16.17 14.03 13.57
CA LYS A 4 15.67 13.84 12.20
C LYS A 4 15.31 12.37 11.96
N ALA A 5 14.00 12.17 11.86
CA ALA A 5 13.31 11.35 10.86
C ALA A 5 13.39 9.82 10.95
N ALA A 6 12.29 9.20 11.42
CA ALA A 6 11.79 7.92 10.88
C ALA A 6 10.31 7.60 11.24
N ILE A 7 9.58 8.45 11.97
CA ILE A 7 8.16 8.18 12.26
C ILE A 7 7.28 8.77 11.13
N LEU A 8 7.00 7.96 10.10
CA LEU A 8 5.75 7.85 9.31
C LEU A 8 6.08 7.21 7.96
N LEU A 9 5.33 6.16 7.58
CA LEU A 9 4.53 6.07 6.34
C LEU A 9 4.22 4.61 5.92
N MET A 10 3.54 3.86 6.79
CA MET A 10 2.46 2.95 6.34
C MET A 10 1.14 3.18 7.10
N CYS A 11 1.04 4.29 7.84
CA CYS A 11 -0.19 4.75 8.48
C CYS A 11 -0.38 6.25 8.22
N VAL A 12 -1.21 6.60 7.25
CA VAL A 12 -1.85 7.92 7.18
C VAL A 12 -3.33 7.62 7.00
N VAL A 13 -4.11 7.39 8.06
CA VAL A 13 -4.68 8.44 8.94
C VAL A 13 -5.05 7.80 10.28
N THR A 14 -4.36 8.18 11.36
CA THR A 14 -4.91 8.09 12.74
C THR A 14 -4.19 9.01 13.74
N THR A 15 -3.01 9.52 13.43
CA THR A 15 -2.23 10.31 14.41
C THR A 15 -2.44 11.83 14.38
N LEU A 16 -3.45 12.35 13.67
CA LEU A 16 -3.77 13.79 13.69
C LEU A 16 -5.08 14.18 14.40
N ALA A 17 -5.76 13.24 15.08
CA ALA A 17 -6.97 13.59 15.85
C ALA A 17 -7.14 12.89 17.22
N GLN A 18 -6.23 12.00 17.67
CA GLN A 18 -6.40 11.30 18.96
C GLN A 18 -5.23 11.40 19.95
N ALA A 19 -4.16 12.14 19.63
CA ALA A 19 -3.09 12.40 20.61
C ALA A 19 -3.43 13.62 21.52
N GLN A 20 -4.56 13.54 22.21
CA GLN A 20 -4.86 14.32 23.41
C GLN A 20 -5.42 13.40 24.49
N HIS A 21 -4.73 12.30 24.79
CA HIS A 21 -4.76 11.75 26.15
C HIS A 21 -3.50 10.93 26.41
N ASN A 22 -2.99 11.13 27.61
CA ASN A 22 -1.75 10.60 28.15
C ASN A 22 -1.63 9.10 27.92
N ASP A 23 -0.55 8.69 27.27
CA ASP A 23 0.31 7.60 27.75
C ASP A 23 1.70 7.78 27.13
N ILE A 24 2.71 7.74 27.98
CA ILE A 24 4.12 7.76 27.59
C ILE A 24 4.38 6.42 26.91
N ILE A 25 4.30 6.40 25.58
CA ILE A 25 4.65 5.22 24.78
C ILE A 25 6.16 5.01 24.93
N ASP A 26 6.52 3.83 25.40
CA ASP A 26 7.89 3.32 25.47
C ASP A 26 8.45 3.27 24.03
N LEU A 27 9.35 4.21 23.70
CA LEU A 27 10.00 4.35 22.39
C LEU A 27 11.13 3.31 22.22
N ASN A 28 10.85 2.04 22.50
CA ASN A 28 11.73 0.98 22.03
C ASN A 28 11.54 0.87 20.51
N GLU A 29 12.51 1.38 19.76
CA GLU A 29 12.58 1.34 18.29
C GLU A 29 12.28 -0.08 17.78
N ASP A 30 11.12 -0.27 17.14
CA ASP A 30 10.80 -1.46 16.35
C ASP A 30 11.63 -1.45 15.05
N THR A 31 12.94 -1.63 15.21
CA THR A 31 13.92 -1.56 14.11
C THR A 31 13.67 -2.63 13.04
N ASP A 32 13.13 -3.78 13.43
CA ASP A 32 12.83 -4.88 12.52
C ASP A 32 11.59 -4.56 11.66
N GLY A 33 10.51 -4.06 12.25
CA GLY A 33 9.33 -3.60 11.52
C GLY A 33 9.63 -2.47 10.55
N GLU A 34 10.43 -1.49 10.96
CA GLU A 34 10.89 -0.38 10.09
C GLU A 34 11.74 -0.87 8.91
N LEU A 35 12.63 -1.83 9.15
CA LEU A 35 13.46 -2.42 8.11
C LEU A 35 12.62 -3.17 7.07
N VAL A 36 11.67 -4.01 7.52
CA VAL A 36 10.76 -4.75 6.63
C VAL A 36 9.91 -3.77 5.83
N ALA A 37 9.33 -2.75 6.46
CA ALA A 37 8.54 -1.73 5.79
C ALA A 37 9.34 -1.01 4.69
N LYS A 38 10.59 -0.65 4.97
CA LYS A 38 11.48 -0.02 3.98
C LYS A 38 11.75 -0.95 2.80
N GLN A 39 12.04 -2.23 3.04
CA GLN A 39 12.30 -3.20 1.98
C GLN A 39 11.06 -3.41 1.08
N VAL A 40 9.87 -3.45 1.68
CA VAL A 40 8.58 -3.52 0.96
C VAL A 40 8.39 -2.29 0.09
N GLN A 41 8.64 -1.08 0.61
CA GLN A 41 8.50 0.18 -0.12
C GLN A 41 9.47 0.31 -1.29
N THR A 42 10.69 -0.21 -1.17
CA THR A 42 11.71 -0.13 -2.23
C THR A 42 11.75 -1.36 -3.13
N TYR A 43 10.89 -2.36 -2.91
CA TYR A 43 10.93 -3.63 -3.64
C TYR A 43 10.90 -3.45 -5.16
N TYR A 44 10.07 -2.54 -5.64
CA TYR A 44 9.92 -2.25 -7.08
C TYR A 44 11.22 -1.83 -7.79
N GLN A 45 12.23 -1.36 -7.04
CA GLN A 45 13.53 -0.98 -7.61
C GLN A 45 14.36 -2.22 -7.98
N HIS A 46 14.24 -3.30 -7.22
CA HIS A 46 14.98 -4.54 -7.38
C HIS A 46 14.08 -5.77 -7.13
N PRO A 47 13.10 -6.02 -8.03
CA PRO A 47 12.11 -7.05 -7.80
C PRO A 47 12.74 -8.45 -7.82
N ASP A 48 12.67 -9.14 -6.68
CA ASP A 48 13.05 -10.54 -6.54
C ASP A 48 11.91 -11.34 -5.91
N VAL A 49 11.40 -12.35 -6.61
CA VAL A 49 10.22 -13.10 -6.16
C VAL A 49 10.49 -13.99 -4.94
N LYS A 50 11.74 -14.40 -4.70
CA LYS A 50 12.09 -15.19 -3.52
C LYS A 50 12.12 -14.28 -2.29
N HIS A 51 12.74 -13.12 -2.41
CA HIS A 51 12.74 -12.11 -1.36
C HIS A 51 11.33 -11.60 -1.06
N ALA A 52 10.48 -11.43 -2.08
CA ALA A 52 9.09 -11.05 -1.85
C ALA A 52 8.30 -12.08 -1.03
N PHE A 53 8.61 -13.37 -1.20
CA PHE A 53 8.04 -14.41 -0.35
C PHE A 53 8.48 -14.25 1.10
N GLU A 54 9.77 -14.02 1.33
CA GLU A 54 10.35 -13.82 2.66
C GLU A 54 9.71 -12.61 3.34
N LEU A 55 9.63 -11.47 2.65
CA LEU A 55 8.96 -10.25 3.11
C LEU A 55 7.47 -10.47 3.43
N SER A 56 6.74 -11.20 2.59
CA SER A 56 5.32 -11.50 2.86
C SER A 56 5.14 -12.30 4.15
N ASN A 57 6.05 -13.22 4.46
CA ASN A 57 6.02 -13.97 5.71
C ASN A 57 6.39 -13.09 6.90
N GLN A 58 7.44 -12.28 6.78
CA GLN A 58 7.85 -11.34 7.83
C GLN A 58 6.74 -10.36 8.16
N LEU A 59 6.06 -9.80 7.15
CA LEU A 59 4.93 -8.89 7.35
C LEU A 59 3.77 -9.53 8.12
N ILE A 60 3.48 -10.82 7.91
CA ILE A 60 2.46 -11.55 8.69
C ILE A 60 2.92 -11.74 10.14
N ASP A 61 4.21 -11.99 10.36
CA ASP A 61 4.79 -12.20 11.69
C ASP A 61 4.88 -10.90 12.52
N LEU A 62 4.70 -9.71 11.93
CA LEU A 62 4.78 -8.44 12.65
C LEU A 62 3.55 -8.19 13.53
N PRO A 63 3.70 -7.64 14.76
CA PRO A 63 2.56 -7.32 15.64
C PRO A 63 1.51 -6.39 15.01
N VAL A 64 1.92 -5.50 14.10
CA VAL A 64 1.01 -4.59 13.39
C VAL A 64 0.05 -5.31 12.45
N PHE A 65 0.37 -6.52 11.99
CA PHE A 65 -0.53 -7.33 11.17
C PHE A 65 -1.78 -7.70 11.98
N GLU A 66 -1.62 -8.10 13.24
CA GLU A 66 -2.73 -8.46 14.11
C GLU A 66 -3.49 -7.23 14.61
N THR A 67 -2.77 -6.16 14.94
CA THR A 67 -3.36 -5.01 15.65
C THR A 67 -3.91 -3.90 14.76
N GLN A 68 -3.51 -3.83 13.48
CA GLN A 68 -3.89 -2.75 12.57
C GLN A 68 -4.52 -3.27 11.27
N SER A 69 -5.82 -3.05 11.09
CA SER A 69 -6.58 -3.54 9.94
C SER A 69 -6.04 -3.05 8.59
N GLN A 70 -5.61 -1.77 8.51
CA GLN A 70 -5.04 -1.21 7.29
C GLN A 70 -3.67 -1.82 6.95
N ALA A 71 -2.81 -2.05 7.95
CA ALA A 71 -1.53 -2.71 7.74
C ALA A 71 -1.73 -4.14 7.23
N ARG A 72 -2.69 -4.87 7.82
CA ARG A 72 -3.08 -6.22 7.38
C ARG A 72 -3.56 -6.22 5.92
N LEU A 73 -4.43 -5.28 5.55
CA LEU A 73 -4.93 -5.12 4.19
C LEU A 73 -3.80 -4.85 3.20
N ASN A 74 -2.88 -3.95 3.53
CA ASN A 74 -1.74 -3.59 2.68
C ASN A 74 -0.79 -4.78 2.51
N THR A 75 -0.53 -5.55 3.57
CA THR A 75 0.26 -6.80 3.51
C THR A 75 -0.35 -7.79 2.52
N TRP A 76 -1.66 -8.05 2.65
CA TRP A 76 -2.38 -8.94 1.74
C TRP A 76 -2.33 -8.46 0.29
N LEU A 77 -2.60 -7.17 0.06
CA LEU A 77 -2.57 -6.58 -1.27
C LEU A 77 -1.17 -6.66 -1.89
N TRP A 78 -0.13 -6.30 -1.14
CA TRP A 78 1.24 -6.30 -1.62
C TRP A 78 1.65 -7.68 -2.12
N GLY A 79 1.51 -8.72 -1.28
CA GLY A 79 1.85 -10.07 -1.69
C GLY A 79 0.92 -10.62 -2.79
N ALA A 80 -0.36 -10.22 -2.81
CA ALA A 80 -1.28 -10.59 -3.88
C ALA A 80 -0.84 -10.04 -5.25
N GLN A 81 -0.36 -8.79 -5.32
CA GLN A 81 0.16 -8.22 -6.56
C GLN A 81 1.39 -8.99 -7.06
N ILE A 82 2.29 -9.40 -6.16
CA ILE A 82 3.45 -10.26 -6.51
C ILE A 82 2.98 -11.62 -7.05
N ILE A 83 2.02 -12.27 -6.37
CA ILE A 83 1.45 -13.55 -6.82
C ILE A 83 0.80 -13.41 -8.20
N LYS A 84 0.10 -12.29 -8.45
CA LYS A 84 -0.54 -11.98 -9.73
C LYS A 84 0.48 -11.86 -10.86
N GLN A 85 1.63 -11.22 -10.60
CA GLN A 85 2.73 -11.11 -11.58
C GLN A 85 3.51 -12.41 -11.80
N HIS A 86 3.54 -13.31 -10.81
CA HIS A 86 4.30 -14.56 -10.85
C HIS A 86 3.44 -15.82 -10.62
N PRO A 87 2.43 -16.10 -11.48
CA PRO A 87 1.45 -17.17 -11.25
C PRO A 87 2.05 -18.59 -11.22
N PHE A 88 3.27 -18.77 -11.74
CA PHE A 88 4.02 -20.02 -11.70
C PHE A 88 4.64 -20.32 -10.33
N ARG A 89 4.86 -19.29 -9.50
CA ARG A 89 5.38 -19.45 -8.11
C ARG A 89 4.27 -19.68 -7.09
N THR A 90 3.01 -19.35 -7.42
CA THR A 90 1.86 -19.43 -6.53
C THR A 90 1.70 -20.79 -5.85
N ARG A 91 1.93 -21.91 -6.55
CA ARG A 91 1.82 -23.25 -5.96
C ARG A 91 2.85 -23.47 -4.83
N SER A 92 4.09 -23.03 -5.05
CA SER A 92 5.14 -23.14 -4.03
C SER A 92 4.88 -22.21 -2.85
N TRP A 93 4.40 -20.99 -3.10
CA TRP A 93 4.04 -20.04 -2.05
C TRP A 93 2.90 -20.59 -1.20
N CYS A 94 1.82 -21.04 -1.84
CA CYS A 94 0.66 -21.66 -1.20
C CYS A 94 1.07 -22.77 -0.24
N LYS A 95 1.88 -23.74 -0.71
CA LYS A 95 2.34 -24.85 0.13
C LYS A 95 3.09 -24.34 1.38
N LYS A 96 4.09 -23.49 1.19
CA LYS A 96 4.94 -23.01 2.30
C LYS A 96 4.20 -22.09 3.28
N MET A 97 3.30 -21.24 2.78
CA MET A 97 2.48 -20.37 3.63
C MET A 97 1.49 -21.17 4.46
N LYS A 98 0.86 -22.21 3.91
CA LYS A 98 -0.01 -23.14 4.66
C LYS A 98 0.74 -23.86 5.79
N GLU A 99 2.02 -24.17 5.59
CA GLU A 99 2.85 -24.86 6.60
C GLU A 99 3.24 -23.94 7.77
N LYS A 100 3.19 -22.61 7.57
CA LYS A 100 3.67 -21.62 8.54
C LYS A 100 2.55 -20.83 9.23
N HIS A 101 1.50 -20.47 8.51
CA HIS A 101 0.50 -19.51 8.94
C HIS A 101 -0.90 -20.11 8.99
N GLN A 102 -1.80 -19.48 9.76
CA GLN A 102 -3.21 -19.84 9.73
C GLN A 102 -3.78 -19.61 8.32
N HIS A 103 -4.69 -20.50 7.91
CA HIS A 103 -5.29 -20.41 6.59
C HIS A 103 -6.06 -19.09 6.38
N ALA A 104 -6.71 -18.56 7.41
CA ALA A 104 -7.41 -17.28 7.36
C ALA A 104 -6.48 -16.11 7.07
N ASP A 105 -5.27 -16.10 7.64
CA ASP A 105 -4.31 -15.00 7.44
C ASP A 105 -3.70 -14.96 6.04
N ILE A 106 -3.69 -16.10 5.34
CA ILE A 106 -3.11 -16.20 3.99
C ILE A 106 -4.17 -16.21 2.88
N ALA A 107 -5.43 -16.51 3.19
CA ALA A 107 -6.50 -16.56 2.19
C ALA A 107 -6.67 -15.26 1.38
N PRO A 108 -6.57 -14.05 1.97
CA PRO A 108 -6.74 -12.80 1.24
C PRO A 108 -5.68 -12.57 0.15
N PHE A 109 -4.44 -13.02 0.34
CA PHE A 109 -3.41 -12.95 -0.70
C PHE A 109 -3.87 -13.63 -2.00
N PHE A 110 -4.47 -14.81 -1.87
CA PHE A 110 -4.94 -15.59 -3.01
C PHE A 110 -6.27 -15.09 -3.57
N GLN A 111 -7.13 -14.54 -2.72
CA GLN A 111 -8.36 -13.87 -3.15
C GLN A 111 -8.06 -12.64 -4.01
N PHE A 112 -7.18 -11.76 -3.55
CA PHE A 112 -6.84 -10.53 -4.25
C PHE A 112 -6.00 -10.77 -5.52
N ALA A 113 -5.16 -11.83 -5.54
CA ALA A 113 -4.38 -12.15 -6.73
C ALA A 113 -5.24 -12.63 -7.91
N ASP A 114 -6.38 -13.27 -7.63
CA ASP A 114 -7.43 -13.74 -8.56
C ASP A 114 -6.99 -14.58 -9.79
N THR A 115 -5.73 -15.03 -9.83
CA THR A 115 -5.25 -15.92 -10.90
C THR A 115 -5.83 -17.33 -10.77
N SER A 116 -5.82 -18.12 -11.84
CA SER A 116 -6.26 -19.53 -11.77
C SER A 116 -5.46 -20.35 -10.75
N SER A 117 -4.16 -20.07 -10.58
CA SER A 117 -3.33 -20.72 -9.55
C SER A 117 -3.69 -20.26 -8.14
N ALA A 118 -4.00 -18.97 -7.95
CA ALA A 118 -4.42 -18.44 -6.66
C ALA A 118 -5.79 -19.00 -6.24
N LYS A 119 -6.75 -19.06 -7.17
CA LYS A 119 -8.07 -19.69 -6.97
C LYS A 119 -7.96 -21.15 -6.55
N ARG A 120 -7.03 -21.91 -7.15
CA ARG A 120 -6.75 -23.29 -6.73
C ARG A 120 -6.18 -23.36 -5.32
N CYS A 121 -5.24 -22.48 -4.97
CA CYS A 121 -4.71 -22.41 -3.61
C CYS A 121 -5.83 -22.09 -2.60
N LEU A 122 -6.62 -21.03 -2.85
CA LEU A 122 -7.71 -20.60 -1.99
C LEU A 122 -8.72 -21.72 -1.71
N LYS A 123 -9.06 -22.52 -2.72
CA LYS A 123 -9.92 -23.71 -2.56
C LYS A 123 -9.30 -24.82 -1.70
N SER A 124 -7.98 -24.88 -1.62
CA SER A 124 -7.25 -25.86 -0.81
C SER A 124 -7.03 -25.43 0.64
N LEU A 125 -7.45 -24.20 1.01
CA LEU A 125 -7.40 -23.70 2.37
C LEU A 125 -8.62 -24.23 3.15
N GLU A 126 -8.34 -24.81 4.30
CA GLU A 126 -9.35 -25.23 5.27
C GLU A 126 -9.75 -24.00 6.06
N LEU A 127 -10.88 -23.41 5.68
CA LEU A 127 -11.49 -22.26 6.33
C LEU A 127 -12.85 -22.68 6.91
N THR A 128 -13.10 -22.27 8.15
CA THR A 128 -14.40 -22.31 8.82
C THR A 128 -15.42 -21.43 8.11
N GLU A 129 -16.70 -21.59 8.45
CA GLU A 129 -17.76 -20.74 7.90
C GLU A 129 -17.58 -19.27 8.26
N SER A 130 -17.18 -18.97 9.50
CA SER A 130 -16.89 -17.59 9.95
C SER A 130 -15.75 -16.97 9.14
N GLU A 131 -14.63 -17.68 8.96
CA GLU A 131 -13.49 -17.17 8.20
C GLU A 131 -13.84 -16.95 6.71
N ARG A 132 -14.71 -17.81 6.13
CA ARG A 132 -15.22 -17.58 4.76
C ARG A 132 -16.11 -16.36 4.69
N TYR A 133 -16.95 -16.13 5.70
CA TYR A 133 -17.78 -14.94 5.79
C TYR A 133 -16.92 -13.70 5.89
N GLU A 134 -15.96 -13.65 6.82
CA GLU A 134 -15.02 -12.52 6.98
C GLU A 134 -14.23 -12.24 5.69
N LEU A 135 -13.71 -13.28 5.04
CA LEU A 135 -13.02 -13.16 3.75
C LEU A 135 -13.92 -12.52 2.67
N SER A 136 -15.22 -12.82 2.67
CA SER A 136 -16.20 -12.24 1.74
C SER A 136 -16.53 -10.77 2.02
N GLN A 137 -16.29 -10.29 3.25
CA GLN A 137 -16.51 -8.89 3.64
C GLN A 137 -15.33 -7.98 3.29
N LEU A 138 -14.18 -8.55 2.89
CA LEU A 138 -13.03 -7.75 2.49
C LEU A 138 -13.35 -6.91 1.24
N PRO A 139 -12.77 -5.70 1.13
CA PRO A 139 -12.95 -4.88 -0.06
C PRO A 139 -12.41 -5.62 -1.30
N ASP A 140 -13.06 -5.42 -2.45
CA ASP A 140 -12.54 -5.96 -3.70
C ASP A 140 -11.29 -5.17 -4.12
N LEU A 141 -10.13 -5.84 -4.04
CA LEU A 141 -8.81 -5.32 -4.39
C LEU A 141 -8.16 -6.13 -5.52
N LYS A 142 -8.94 -6.86 -6.33
CA LYS A 142 -8.41 -7.64 -7.47
C LYS A 142 -7.83 -6.75 -8.57
N GLU A 143 -8.46 -5.59 -8.78
CA GLU A 143 -8.04 -4.56 -9.73
C GLU A 143 -7.88 -3.21 -9.02
N PRO A 144 -6.83 -3.03 -8.20
CA PRO A 144 -6.68 -1.85 -7.33
C PRO A 144 -6.60 -0.54 -8.12
N LEU A 145 -6.06 -0.57 -9.35
CA LEU A 145 -5.97 0.60 -10.23
C LEU A 145 -7.34 1.07 -10.75
N ASN A 146 -8.40 0.26 -10.68
CA ASN A 146 -9.73 0.65 -11.13
C ASN A 146 -10.55 1.34 -10.02
N ARG A 147 -10.03 1.40 -8.80
CA ARG A 147 -10.75 1.97 -7.65
C ARG A 147 -10.88 3.48 -7.75
N GLU A 148 -12.00 3.98 -7.24
CA GLU A 148 -12.20 5.39 -6.94
C GLU A 148 -11.45 5.75 -5.65
N LEU A 149 -10.93 6.99 -5.56
CA LEU A 149 -10.13 7.46 -4.43
C LEU A 149 -11.01 8.31 -3.51
N LEU A 150 -11.76 7.64 -2.63
CA LEU A 150 -12.79 8.24 -1.79
C LEU A 150 -12.29 8.56 -0.38
N SER A 151 -11.27 7.82 0.08
CA SER A 151 -10.67 8.01 1.40
C SER A 151 -9.14 7.95 1.36
N PRO A 152 -8.46 8.42 2.41
CA PRO A 152 -7.01 8.32 2.52
C PRO A 152 -6.48 6.88 2.41
N SER A 153 -7.23 5.88 2.89
CA SER A 153 -6.87 4.46 2.76
C SER A 153 -6.81 3.97 1.30
N ASP A 154 -7.54 4.59 0.37
CA ASP A 154 -7.42 4.25 -1.05
C ASP A 154 -6.05 4.70 -1.62
N LEU A 155 -5.39 5.69 -1.00
CA LEU A 155 -4.04 6.10 -1.38
C LEU A 155 -3.02 5.02 -1.00
N ASP A 156 -3.18 4.40 0.17
CA ASP A 156 -2.31 3.30 0.61
C ASP A 156 -2.42 2.10 -0.33
N VAL A 157 -3.63 1.82 -0.87
CA VAL A 157 -3.83 0.80 -1.91
C VAL A 157 -3.02 1.11 -3.17
N LEU A 158 -2.99 2.36 -3.63
CA LEU A 158 -2.19 2.75 -4.80
C LEU A 158 -0.69 2.69 -4.51
N TRP A 159 -0.23 3.20 -3.37
CA TRP A 159 1.18 3.12 -2.97
C TRP A 159 1.64 1.65 -2.85
N THR A 160 0.85 0.81 -2.18
CA THR A 160 1.11 -0.62 -2.06
C THR A 160 1.19 -1.29 -3.42
N THR A 161 0.29 -0.95 -4.33
CA THR A 161 0.30 -1.45 -5.72
C THR A 161 1.59 -1.03 -6.43
N PHE A 162 2.00 0.23 -6.32
CA PHE A 162 3.25 0.71 -6.91
C PHE A 162 4.46 -0.02 -6.33
N PHE A 163 4.58 -0.13 -5.01
CA PHE A 163 5.73 -0.76 -4.35
C PHE A 163 5.85 -2.25 -4.67
N ALA A 164 4.74 -2.95 -4.87
CA ALA A 164 4.76 -4.35 -5.29
C ALA A 164 5.14 -4.50 -6.77
N THR A 165 4.63 -3.62 -7.64
CA THR A 165 4.61 -3.89 -9.10
C THR A 165 5.53 -3.00 -9.93
N GLY A 166 5.94 -1.85 -9.40
CA GLY A 166 6.56 -0.76 -10.14
C GLY A 166 5.65 -0.07 -11.16
N ASN A 167 4.34 -0.38 -11.18
CA ASN A 167 3.43 0.16 -12.20
C ASN A 167 3.19 1.68 -11.99
N PRO A 168 3.68 2.56 -12.88
CA PRO A 168 3.59 4.01 -12.70
C PRO A 168 2.15 4.54 -12.74
N GLN A 169 1.19 3.78 -13.28
CA GLN A 169 -0.22 4.19 -13.30
C GLN A 169 -0.79 4.43 -11.90
N ALA A 170 -0.30 3.73 -10.87
CA ALA A 170 -0.67 4.00 -9.49
C ALA A 170 -0.27 5.43 -9.06
N ILE A 171 0.94 5.86 -9.42
CA ILE A 171 1.42 7.23 -9.15
C ILE A 171 0.64 8.24 -10.00
N HIS A 172 0.37 7.93 -11.27
CA HIS A 172 -0.40 8.82 -12.14
C HIS A 172 -1.79 9.11 -11.55
N LYS A 173 -2.49 8.10 -11.02
CA LYS A 173 -3.78 8.29 -10.35
C LYS A 173 -3.69 9.20 -9.12
N LEU A 174 -2.60 9.11 -8.34
CA LEU A 174 -2.38 10.03 -7.22
C LEU A 174 -2.15 11.47 -7.70
N VAL A 175 -1.41 11.66 -8.79
CA VAL A 175 -1.22 12.98 -9.42
C VAL A 175 -2.55 13.50 -9.97
N ASP A 176 -3.34 12.65 -10.64
CA ASP A 176 -4.66 13.00 -11.17
C ASP A 176 -5.61 13.49 -10.08
N LEU A 177 -5.61 12.84 -8.91
CA LEU A 177 -6.37 13.27 -7.75
C LEU A 177 -5.97 14.68 -7.28
N VAL A 178 -4.66 14.99 -7.34
CA VAL A 178 -4.14 16.31 -6.98
C VAL A 178 -4.51 17.36 -8.03
N ILE A 179 -4.34 17.10 -9.33
CA ILE A 179 -4.58 18.11 -10.39
C ILE A 179 -6.06 18.32 -10.69
N ASN A 180 -6.88 17.28 -10.57
CA ASN A 180 -8.33 17.39 -10.76
C ASN A 180 -9.01 17.91 -9.49
N HIS A 181 -8.22 18.42 -8.54
CA HIS A 181 -8.71 19.05 -7.34
C HIS A 181 -9.43 20.38 -7.66
N GLN A 182 -10.72 20.33 -7.99
CA GLN A 182 -11.56 21.53 -8.04
C GLN A 182 -11.91 22.02 -6.63
N ALA A 183 -11.49 23.23 -6.26
CA ALA A 183 -11.60 23.77 -4.90
C ALA A 183 -13.05 23.98 -4.40
N ASN A 184 -14.05 23.82 -5.26
CA ASN A 184 -15.44 24.13 -4.94
C ASN A 184 -16.25 22.82 -4.76
N ASN A 185 -16.95 22.70 -3.63
CA ASN A 185 -17.93 21.64 -3.29
C ASN A 185 -17.39 20.29 -2.79
N ARG A 186 -16.42 20.28 -1.86
CA ARG A 186 -15.99 19.04 -1.19
C ARG A 186 -16.57 18.82 0.18
N ASN A 187 -16.86 17.55 0.47
CA ASN A 187 -16.99 17.11 1.86
C ASN A 187 -15.61 16.99 2.53
N GLN A 188 -15.60 16.89 3.85
CA GLN A 188 -14.39 16.83 4.67
C GLN A 188 -13.45 15.68 4.24
N ASN A 189 -13.99 14.50 3.90
CA ASN A 189 -13.19 13.33 3.52
C ASN A 189 -12.46 13.54 2.20
N GLN A 190 -13.10 14.18 1.21
CA GLN A 190 -12.46 14.50 -0.06
C GLN A 190 -11.35 15.55 0.08
N ASN A 191 -11.49 16.48 1.02
CA ASN A 191 -10.42 17.43 1.37
C ASN A 191 -9.23 16.72 2.02
N LEU A 192 -9.49 15.86 3.01
CA LEU A 192 -8.44 15.08 3.68
C LEU A 192 -7.70 14.16 2.71
N THR A 193 -8.41 13.45 1.84
CA THR A 193 -7.83 12.55 0.84
C THR A 193 -6.92 13.29 -0.13
N TYR A 194 -7.34 14.47 -0.61
CA TYR A 194 -6.46 15.32 -1.41
C TYR A 194 -5.20 15.76 -0.66
N MET A 195 -5.34 16.27 0.57
CA MET A 195 -4.19 16.75 1.34
C MET A 195 -3.20 15.62 1.62
N ALA A 196 -3.71 14.43 1.93
CA ALA A 196 -2.91 13.22 2.11
C ALA A 196 -2.21 12.78 0.81
N ALA A 197 -2.88 12.86 -0.34
CA ALA A 197 -2.27 12.55 -1.63
C ALA A 197 -1.13 13.52 -1.96
N ARG A 198 -1.36 14.82 -1.76
CA ARG A 198 -0.34 15.86 -1.99
C ARG A 198 0.88 15.64 -1.10
N TRP A 199 0.65 15.45 0.20
CA TRP A 199 1.73 15.24 1.17
C TRP A 199 2.50 13.94 0.91
N SER A 200 1.80 12.83 0.65
CA SER A 200 2.45 11.54 0.39
C SER A 200 3.27 11.55 -0.90
N LEU A 201 2.79 12.18 -1.97
CA LEU A 201 3.57 12.38 -3.20
C LEU A 201 4.84 13.20 -2.93
N GLN A 202 4.71 14.34 -2.26
CA GLN A 202 5.86 15.19 -1.93
C GLN A 202 6.88 14.47 -1.05
N SER A 203 6.40 13.72 -0.06
CA SER A 203 7.26 12.93 0.84
C SER A 203 8.01 11.85 0.07
N ASN A 204 7.31 11.03 -0.72
CA ASN A 204 7.92 9.94 -1.48
C ASN A 204 8.88 10.46 -2.56
N MET A 205 8.57 11.56 -3.26
CA MET A 205 9.50 12.18 -4.22
C MET A 205 10.76 12.78 -3.58
N LYS A 206 10.75 13.11 -2.29
CA LYS A 206 11.95 13.56 -1.57
C LYS A 206 12.83 12.38 -1.18
N GLN A 207 12.23 11.24 -0.88
CA GLN A 207 12.93 10.03 -0.46
C GLN A 207 13.42 9.18 -1.63
N ASP A 208 12.72 9.24 -2.77
CA ASP A 208 12.95 8.39 -3.92
C ASP A 208 12.98 9.18 -5.24
N ALA A 209 14.16 9.19 -5.87
CA ALA A 209 14.39 9.91 -7.12
C ALA A 209 13.64 9.28 -8.32
N GLN A 210 13.35 7.98 -8.30
CA GLN A 210 12.61 7.30 -9.35
C GLN A 210 11.13 7.70 -9.30
N ILE A 211 10.54 7.79 -8.11
CA ILE A 211 9.18 8.33 -7.93
C ILE A 211 9.10 9.76 -8.43
N ARG A 212 10.08 10.62 -8.07
CA ARG A 212 10.17 11.98 -8.59
C ARG A 212 10.23 12.01 -10.12
N LYS A 213 11.02 11.12 -10.73
CA LYS A 213 11.11 11.03 -12.18
C LYS A 213 9.76 10.65 -12.81
N ILE A 214 9.06 9.65 -12.27
CA ILE A 214 7.73 9.22 -12.75
C ILE A 214 6.74 10.38 -12.69
N VAL A 215 6.68 11.09 -11.55
CA VAL A 215 5.78 12.26 -11.40
C VAL A 215 6.14 13.35 -12.40
N ASN A 216 7.42 13.70 -12.54
CA ASN A 216 7.86 14.73 -13.48
C ASN A 216 7.53 14.39 -14.93
N ASP A 217 7.78 13.15 -15.34
CA ASP A 217 7.50 12.70 -16.71
C ASP A 217 6.00 12.71 -16.98
N TYR A 218 5.17 12.28 -16.02
CA TYR A 218 3.72 12.35 -16.16
C TYR A 218 3.22 13.81 -16.23
N VAL A 219 3.68 14.67 -15.33
CA VAL A 219 3.28 16.09 -15.29
C VAL A 219 3.66 16.83 -16.58
N ARG A 220 4.79 16.48 -17.24
CA ARG A 220 5.16 17.04 -18.54
C ARG A 220 4.22 16.63 -19.69
N SER A 221 3.49 15.53 -19.53
CA SER A 221 2.53 15.06 -20.54
C SER A 221 1.13 15.71 -20.42
N LEU A 222 0.87 16.44 -19.32
CA LEU A 222 -0.41 17.08 -19.06
C LEU A 222 -0.60 18.37 -19.87
N ALA A 223 -1.85 18.84 -19.95
CA ALA A 223 -2.16 20.16 -20.53
C ALA A 223 -1.45 21.28 -19.74
N PRO A 224 -1.09 22.42 -20.39
CA PRO A 224 -0.29 23.48 -19.75
C PRO A 224 -0.86 24.00 -18.41
N SER A 225 -2.18 24.14 -18.30
CA SER A 225 -2.83 24.59 -17.07
C SER A 225 -2.72 23.56 -15.93
N GLN A 226 -2.91 22.28 -16.23
CA GLN A 226 -2.74 21.18 -15.29
C GLN A 226 -1.28 21.01 -14.89
N GLN A 227 -0.35 21.16 -15.83
CA GLN A 227 1.07 21.13 -15.57
C GLN A 227 1.47 22.23 -14.57
N GLN A 228 1.02 23.47 -14.79
CA GLN A 228 1.33 24.58 -13.90
C GLN A 228 0.74 24.36 -12.50
N PHE A 229 -0.51 23.88 -12.42
CA PHE A 229 -1.13 23.55 -11.15
C PHE A 229 -0.35 22.45 -10.42
N ALA A 230 -0.02 21.36 -11.11
CA ALA A 230 0.75 20.25 -10.54
C ALA A 230 2.11 20.71 -9.99
N LYS A 231 2.85 21.54 -10.73
CA LYS A 231 4.13 22.08 -10.29
C LYS A 231 4.01 22.87 -8.98
N ASN A 232 2.98 23.72 -8.89
CA ASN A 232 2.71 24.51 -7.68
C ASN A 232 2.26 23.64 -6.50
N SER A 233 1.43 22.64 -6.75
CA SER A 233 0.87 21.78 -5.69
C SER A 233 1.86 20.74 -5.16
N LEU A 234 2.82 20.32 -5.98
CA LEU A 234 3.74 19.21 -5.68
C LEU A 234 5.20 19.65 -5.47
N ASP A 235 5.46 20.96 -5.42
CA ASP A 235 6.81 21.54 -5.28
C ASP A 235 7.81 20.99 -6.32
N LEU A 236 7.38 20.95 -7.59
CA LEU A 236 8.22 20.50 -8.70
C LEU A 236 8.95 21.72 -9.29
N SER A 237 10.28 21.71 -9.22
CA SER A 237 11.19 22.67 -9.85
C SER A 237 11.48 22.32 -11.29
#